data_AF-A0A939HAE6-F1
#
_entry.id   AF-A0A939HAE6-F1
#
_cell.length_a   1.000
_cell.length_b   1.000
_cell.length_c   1.000
_cell.angle_alpha   90.00
_cell.angle_beta   90.00
_cell.angle_gamma   90.00
#
_symmetry.space_group_name_H-M   'P 1'
#
loop_
_entity.id
_entity.type
_entity.pdbx_description
1 polymer ?
#
loop_
_entity_poly.entity_id
_entity_poly.type
_entity_poly.pdbx_seq_one_letter_code
_entity_poly.pdbx_strand_id
1 'polypeptide(L)'
;MRKKPSRTKVMLLGELKKGDRTLLTVGNSRYRIQKELSKKIRLKNILLGAETLILTILYRLTMRKFEEIPWKGADPTLIGEGLQITFLFLGSLAAAFLLTSMVLLPKDIENHLEELEEEY
;
A
#
# COMPACT_ATOMS: atom_id res chain seq x y z
N MET A 1 -10.44 -15.40 24.72
CA MET A 1 -9.40 -15.33 23.67
C MET A 1 -9.91 -14.47 22.52
N ARG A 2 -9.36 -13.27 22.32
CA ARG A 2 -9.63 -12.47 21.11
C ARG A 2 -8.98 -13.18 19.92
N LYS A 3 -9.66 -13.19 18.77
CA LYS A 3 -9.14 -13.81 17.54
C LYS A 3 -7.93 -13.00 17.05
N LYS A 4 -6.82 -13.69 16.77
CA LYS A 4 -5.66 -13.11 16.10
C LYS A 4 -6.10 -12.47 14.76
N PRO A 5 -5.56 -11.30 14.40
CA PRO A 5 -6.00 -10.59 13.20
C PRO A 5 -5.51 -11.33 11.96
N SER A 6 -6.40 -11.51 10.97
CA SER A 6 -6.04 -12.19 9.74
C SER A 6 -4.93 -11.47 8.98
N ARG A 7 -4.15 -12.20 8.19
CA ARG A 7 -3.12 -11.63 7.31
C ARG A 7 -3.63 -10.45 6.48
N THR A 8 -4.83 -10.57 5.92
CA THR A 8 -5.46 -9.49 5.14
C THR A 8 -5.73 -8.25 5.99
N LYS A 9 -6.18 -8.42 7.24
CA LYS A 9 -6.44 -7.30 8.14
C LYS A 9 -5.14 -6.59 8.51
N VAL A 10 -4.07 -7.34 8.76
CA VAL A 10 -2.72 -6.78 9.00
C VAL A 10 -2.18 -6.07 7.75
N MET A 11 -2.44 -6.62 6.56
CA MET A 11 -2.00 -6.04 5.30
C MET A 11 -2.65 -4.67 5.02
N LEU A 12 -3.95 -4.56 5.29
CA LEU A 12 -4.76 -3.37 4.98
C LEU A 12 -4.72 -2.31 6.08
N LEU A 13 -4.69 -2.72 7.35
CA LEU A 13 -4.86 -1.82 8.51
C LEU A 13 -3.67 -1.84 9.47
N GLY A 14 -2.60 -2.55 9.13
CA GLY A 14 -1.42 -2.67 9.99
C GLY A 14 -0.55 -1.42 9.95
N GLU A 15 -0.47 -0.73 11.08
CA GLU A 15 0.32 0.48 11.25
C GLU A 15 1.38 0.30 12.34
N LEU A 16 2.63 0.61 12.02
CA LEU A 16 3.70 0.61 13.03
C LEU A 16 3.63 1.89 13.87
N LYS A 17 3.68 1.75 15.20
CA LYS A 17 3.66 2.90 16.10
C LYS A 17 4.88 3.78 15.87
N LYS A 18 4.66 5.10 15.79
CA LYS A 18 5.75 6.09 15.72
C LYS A 18 6.54 6.06 17.03
N GLY A 19 7.86 5.84 16.94
CA GLY A 19 8.76 5.77 18.09
C GLY A 19 9.07 4.35 18.58
N ASP A 20 8.13 3.39 18.47
CA ASP A 20 8.36 1.99 18.86
C ASP A 20 8.08 1.04 17.70
N ARG A 21 9.17 0.46 17.18
CA ARG A 21 9.16 -0.39 15.98
C ARG A 21 8.66 -1.80 16.27
N THR A 22 8.49 -2.17 17.53
CA THR A 22 7.98 -3.49 17.93
C THR A 22 6.48 -3.49 18.14
N LEU A 23 5.81 -2.32 18.03
CA LEU A 23 4.37 -2.20 18.20
C LEU A 23 3.67 -2.01 16.86
N LEU A 24 2.74 -2.90 16.58
CA LEU A 24 1.85 -2.88 15.43
C LEU A 24 0.41 -2.66 15.91
N THR A 25 -0.23 -1.63 15.40
CA THR A 25 -1.66 -1.39 15.59
C THR A 25 -2.41 -1.99 14.41
N VAL A 26 -3.47 -2.77 14.67
CA VAL A 26 -4.36 -3.32 13.64
C VAL A 26 -5.79 -3.02 14.02
N GLY A 27 -6.36 -1.95 13.45
CA GLY A 27 -7.63 -1.40 13.92
C GLY A 27 -7.51 -0.85 15.35
N ASN A 28 -8.31 -1.36 16.28
CA ASN A 28 -8.30 -0.92 17.69
C ASN A 28 -7.38 -1.75 18.60
N SER A 29 -6.69 -2.77 18.07
CA SER A 29 -5.85 -3.66 18.87
C SER A 29 -4.36 -3.38 18.65
N ARG A 30 -3.56 -3.51 19.71
CA ARG A 30 -2.10 -3.38 19.66
C ARG A 30 -1.44 -4.75 19.82
N TYR A 31 -0.45 -5.00 18.97
CA TYR A 31 0.32 -6.24 18.96
C TYR A 31 1.81 -5.92 19.06
N ARG A 32 2.54 -6.72 19.84
CA ARG A 32 3.99 -6.78 19.78
C ARG A 32 4.41 -7.70 18.64
N ILE A 33 5.32 -7.22 17.81
CA ILE A 33 5.88 -7.94 16.66
C ILE A 33 7.37 -8.16 16.82
N GLN A 34 7.84 -9.28 16.26
CA GLN A 34 9.26 -9.57 16.16
C GLN A 34 9.98 -8.53 15.28
N LYS A 35 11.26 -8.28 15.58
CA LYS A 35 12.10 -7.31 14.86
C LYS A 35 12.18 -7.60 13.35
N GLU A 36 12.18 -8.88 12.97
CA GLU A 36 12.19 -9.28 11.56
C GLU A 36 10.93 -8.86 10.81
N LEU A 37 9.76 -9.06 11.43
CA LEU A 37 8.49 -8.66 10.83
C LEU A 37 8.41 -7.14 10.69
N SER A 38 8.91 -6.40 11.68
CA SER A 38 9.02 -4.94 11.61
C SER A 38 9.88 -4.46 10.44
N LYS A 39 11.03 -5.11 10.18
CA LYS A 39 11.87 -4.83 9.02
C LYS A 39 11.12 -5.09 7.71
N LYS A 40 10.41 -6.21 7.59
CA LYS A 40 9.62 -6.55 6.39
C LYS A 40 8.50 -5.55 6.12
N ILE A 41 7.75 -5.13 7.15
CA ILE A 41 6.70 -4.12 7.03
C ILE A 41 7.27 -2.76 6.59
N ARG A 42 8.43 -2.37 7.13
CA ARG A 42 9.11 -1.14 6.70
C ARG A 42 9.58 -1.21 5.25
N LEU A 43 10.20 -2.32 4.87
CA LEU A 43 10.65 -2.53 3.50
C LEU A 43 9.48 -2.49 2.53
N LYS A 44 8.33 -3.08 2.89
CA LYS A 44 7.07 -2.96 2.14
C LYS A 44 6.67 -1.51 1.93
N ASN A 45 6.64 -0.71 3.00
CA ASN A 45 6.22 0.70 2.88
C ASN A 45 7.21 1.54 2.05
N ILE A 46 8.52 1.27 2.15
CA ILE A 46 9.54 1.94 1.34
C ILE A 46 9.37 1.57 -0.14
N LEU A 47 9.21 0.28 -0.44
CA LEU A 47 9.00 -0.21 -1.81
C LEU A 47 7.72 0.36 -2.41
N LEU A 48 6.60 0.34 -1.67
CA LEU A 48 5.35 0.96 -2.11
C LEU A 48 5.53 2.46 -2.40
N GLY A 49 6.27 3.18 -1.57
CA GLY A 49 6.57 4.59 -1.80
C GLY A 49 7.39 4.79 -3.07
N ALA A 50 8.43 3.98 -3.29
CA ALA A 50 9.26 4.03 -4.48
C ALA A 50 8.47 3.66 -5.75
N GLU A 51 7.68 2.59 -5.71
CA GLU A 51 6.79 2.15 -6.79
C GLU A 51 5.78 3.23 -7.15
N THR A 52 5.12 3.83 -6.15
CA THR A 52 4.18 4.92 -6.36
C THR A 52 4.85 6.12 -7.03
N LEU A 53 6.05 6.49 -6.59
CA LEU A 53 6.80 7.60 -7.16
C LEU A 53 7.20 7.32 -8.61
N ILE A 54 7.73 6.13 -8.91
CA ILE A 54 8.10 5.71 -10.27
C ILE A 54 6.86 5.69 -11.17
N LEU A 55 5.78 5.04 -10.74
CA LEU A 55 4.53 4.97 -11.50
C LEU A 55 3.96 6.36 -11.74
N THR A 56 4.01 7.27 -10.76
CA THR A 56 3.53 8.65 -10.91
C THR A 56 4.37 9.42 -11.94
N ILE A 57 5.70 9.24 -11.94
CA ILE A 57 6.57 9.85 -12.97
C ILE A 57 6.22 9.30 -14.36
N LEU A 58 6.08 7.98 -14.48
CA LEU A 58 5.68 7.35 -15.75
C LEU A 58 4.33 7.88 -16.23
N TYR A 59 3.33 7.90 -15.36
CA TYR A 59 2.01 8.45 -15.66
C TYR A 59 2.09 9.90 -16.15
N ARG A 60 2.85 10.76 -15.45
CA ARG A 60 3.04 12.15 -15.86
C ARG A 60 3.71 12.27 -17.23
N LEU A 61 4.72 11.45 -17.51
CA LEU A 61 5.39 11.42 -18.82
C LEU A 61 4.44 10.98 -19.94
N THR A 62 3.58 9.99 -19.67
CA THR A 62 2.56 9.53 -20.63
C THR A 62 1.46 10.56 -20.83
N MET A 63 1.00 11.20 -19.75
CA MET A 63 -0.09 12.19 -19.77
C MET A 63 0.31 13.55 -20.33
N ARG A 64 1.61 13.84 -20.41
CA ARG A 64 2.15 15.10 -20.93
C ARG A 64 1.62 15.48 -22.31
N LYS A 65 1.33 14.49 -23.16
CA LYS A 65 0.77 14.70 -24.51
C LYS A 65 -0.71 15.13 -24.50
N PHE A 66 -1.40 14.88 -23.39
CA PHE A 66 -2.82 15.16 -23.19
C PHE A 66 -3.04 16.44 -22.33
N GLU A 67 -1.97 17.09 -21.84
CA GLU A 67 -2.05 18.33 -21.03
C GLU A 67 -2.65 19.53 -21.80
N GLU A 68 -2.56 19.53 -23.13
CA GLU A 68 -3.06 20.62 -23.99
C GLU A 68 -4.54 20.45 -24.40
N ILE A 69 -5.16 19.30 -24.11
CA ILE A 69 -6.57 19.02 -24.47
C ILE A 69 -7.56 20.06 -23.92
N PRO A 70 -7.44 20.55 -22.67
CA PRO A 70 -8.35 21.57 -22.16
C PRO A 70 -8.31 22.88 -22.98
N TRP A 71 -7.22 23.11 -23.71
CA TRP A 71 -6.95 24.37 -24.42
C TRP A 71 -7.20 24.28 -25.93
N LYS A 72 -7.05 23.09 -26.54
CA LYS A 72 -7.18 22.88 -28.00
C LYS A 72 -8.57 22.44 -28.48
N GLY A 73 -9.52 22.29 -27.56
CA GLY A 73 -10.84 21.73 -27.84
C GLY A 73 -10.88 20.25 -27.51
N ALA A 74 -11.92 19.85 -26.77
CA ALA A 74 -12.07 18.51 -26.23
C ALA A 74 -12.48 17.51 -27.31
N ASP A 75 -11.52 16.88 -27.99
CA ASP A 75 -11.79 15.72 -28.83
C ASP A 75 -12.21 14.53 -27.94
N PRO A 76 -13.43 13.97 -28.12
CA PRO A 76 -13.91 12.84 -27.34
C PRO A 76 -12.97 11.62 -27.38
N THR A 77 -12.24 11.43 -28.48
CA THR A 77 -11.29 10.31 -28.62
C THR A 77 -10.06 10.49 -27.72
N LEU A 78 -9.50 11.69 -27.66
CA LEU A 78 -8.36 12.02 -26.78
C LEU A 78 -8.73 11.95 -25.29
N ILE A 79 -9.97 12.32 -24.94
CA ILE A 79 -10.48 12.16 -23.57
C ILE A 79 -10.59 10.67 -23.20
N GLY A 80 -11.10 9.84 -24.12
CA GLY A 80 -11.21 8.40 -23.92
C GLY A 80 -9.85 7.72 -23.72
N GLU A 81 -8.85 8.07 -24.52
CA GLU A 81 -7.48 7.57 -24.37
C GLU A 81 -6.86 7.98 -23.02
N GLY A 82 -7.01 9.25 -22.63
CA GLY A 82 -6.54 9.75 -21.33
C GLY A 82 -7.16 8.98 -20.16
N LEU A 83 -8.48 8.77 -20.19
CA LEU A 83 -9.19 7.97 -19.19
C LEU A 83 -8.68 6.53 -19.15
N GLN A 84 -8.47 5.90 -20.29
CA GLN A 84 -7.95 4.53 -20.36
C GLN A 84 -6.56 4.41 -19.74
N ILE A 85 -5.67 5.38 -20.00
CA ILE A 85 -4.35 5.45 -19.39
C ILE A 85 -4.44 5.65 -17.87
N THR A 86 -5.35 6.50 -17.40
CA THR A 86 -5.60 6.68 -15.96
C THR A 86 -6.10 5.39 -15.31
N PHE A 87 -7.00 4.64 -15.95
CA PHE A 87 -7.46 3.34 -15.43
C PHE A 87 -6.35 2.29 -15.39
N LEU A 88 -5.50 2.23 -16.42
CA LEU A 88 -4.32 1.37 -16.41
C LEU A 88 -3.34 1.74 -15.29
N PHE A 89 -3.14 3.04 -15.06
CA PHE A 89 -2.32 3.53 -13.95
C PHE A 89 -2.89 3.14 -12.58
N LEU A 90 -4.19 3.34 -12.35
CA LEU A 90 -4.84 2.91 -11.11
C LEU A 90 -4.78 1.39 -10.92
N GLY A 91 -4.99 0.62 -11.99
CA GLY A 91 -4.87 -0.84 -11.97
C GLY A 91 -3.47 -1.31 -11.62
N SER A 92 -2.44 -0.68 -12.20
CA SER A 92 -1.03 -1.00 -11.90
C SER A 92 -0.62 -0.61 -10.48
N LEU A 93 -1.13 0.49 -9.93
CA LEU A 93 -0.96 0.83 -8.51
C LEU A 93 -1.58 -0.23 -7.59
N ALA A 94 -2.81 -0.65 -7.87
CA ALA A 94 -3.48 -1.68 -7.09
C ALA A 94 -2.75 -3.03 -7.17
N ALA A 95 -2.27 -3.40 -8.37
CA ALA A 95 -1.49 -4.61 -8.59
C ALA A 95 -0.15 -4.58 -7.84
N ALA A 96 0.59 -3.46 -7.93
CA ALA A 96 1.83 -3.25 -7.18
C ALA A 96 1.59 -3.39 -5.67
N PHE A 97 0.53 -2.76 -5.15
CA PHE A 97 0.18 -2.87 -3.74
C PHE A 97 -0.04 -4.32 -3.28
N LEU A 98 -0.79 -5.10 -4.05
CA LEU A 98 -1.07 -6.50 -3.75
C LEU A 98 0.19 -7.37 -3.85
N LEU A 99 0.97 -7.22 -4.93
CA LEU A 99 2.19 -8.00 -5.14
C LEU A 99 3.23 -7.74 -4.05
N THR A 100 3.53 -6.46 -3.79
CA THR A 100 4.51 -6.04 -2.78
C THR A 100 4.09 -6.50 -1.39
N SER A 101 2.80 -6.44 -1.07
CA SER A 101 2.27 -6.96 0.18
C SER A 101 2.31 -8.48 0.28
N MET A 102 2.00 -9.21 -0.80
CA MET A 102 2.03 -10.68 -0.82
C MET A 102 3.44 -11.25 -0.69
N VAL A 103 4.45 -10.60 -1.30
CA VAL A 103 5.85 -11.03 -1.28
C VAL A 103 6.49 -10.75 0.09
N LEU A 104 6.22 -9.58 0.67
CA LEU A 104 6.94 -9.14 1.87
C LEU A 104 6.29 -9.58 3.18
N LEU A 105 4.96 -9.75 3.23
CA LEU A 105 4.27 -10.19 4.44
C LEU A 105 4.23 -11.72 4.49
N PRO A 106 4.80 -12.35 5.55
CA PRO A 106 4.75 -13.80 5.70
C PRO A 106 3.30 -14.31 5.77
N LYS A 107 3.06 -15.53 5.29
CA LYS A 107 1.72 -16.15 5.27
C LYS A 107 1.19 -16.42 6.69
N ASP A 108 2.11 -16.64 7.62
CA ASP A 108 1.94 -16.99 9.02
C ASP A 108 2.11 -15.80 9.97
N ILE A 109 1.81 -14.58 9.52
CA ILE A 109 1.96 -13.34 10.31
C ILE A 109 1.27 -13.41 11.69
N GLU A 110 0.20 -14.18 11.79
CA GLU A 110 -0.56 -14.46 13.03
C GLU A 110 0.29 -15.12 14.11
N ASN A 111 1.31 -15.91 13.73
CA ASN A 111 2.23 -16.55 14.65
C ASN A 111 3.32 -15.61 15.16
N HIS A 112 3.50 -14.46 14.52
CA HIS A 112 4.50 -13.45 14.88
C HIS A 112 3.90 -12.24 15.61
N LEU A 113 2.63 -12.34 16.02
CA LEU A 113 1.88 -11.32 16.74
C LEU A 113 1.59 -11.80 18.17
N GLU A 114 2.15 -11.08 19.13
CA GLU A 114 1.80 -11.20 20.54
C GLU A 114 0.81 -10.07 20.87
N GLU A 115 -0.40 -10.42 21.30
CA GLU A 115 -1.38 -9.42 21.72
C GLU A 115 -0.90 -8.78 23.02
N LEU A 116 -0.90 -7.45 23.08
CA LEU A 116 -0.70 -6.74 24.34
C LEU A 116 -2.08 -6.52 24.93
N GLU A 117 -2.36 -7.10 26.09
CA GLU A 117 -3.54 -6.73 26.86
C GLU A 117 -3.45 -5.23 27.14
N GLU A 118 -4.50 -4.49 26.77
CA GLU A 118 -4.66 -3.14 27.27
C GLU A 118 -4.93 -3.27 28.77
N GLU A 119 -3.95 -2.93 29.61
CA GLU A 119 -4.20 -2.64 31.02
C GLU A 119 -5.19 -1.47 31.07
N TYR A 120 -6.46 -1.79 31.28
CA TYR A 120 -7.50 -0.89 31.78
C TYR A 120 -8.29 -1.61 32.86
#